data_AF-A0A5C7XB78-F1
#
_entry.id   AF-A0A5C7XB78-F1
#
_cell.length_a   1.000
_cell.length_b   1.000
_cell.length_c   1.000
_cell.angle_alpha   90.00
_cell.angle_beta   90.00
_cell.angle_gamma   90.00
#
_symmetry.space_group_name_H-M   'P 1'
#
loop_
_entity.id
_entity.type
_entity.pdbx_description
1 polymer ?
#
loop_
_entity_poly.entity_id
_entity_poly.type
_entity_poly.pdbx_seq_one_letter_code
_entity_poly.pdbx_strand_id
1 'polypeptide(L)'
;MKMIESGVARAQSASEGGGPGGREGGRFGGAEWMSDAFEDVSAKSAHCEGVDLPPSSEIVRYMRESAVAGHVKAASYYATGDLFRARDTLSSLPELSLYREQAERLANAAVAQGDARAAWALAEAYASDPDDPRRSLLAQAVNPAPEKALTLLYGLRAANERNAGGAAPSDRFVGRLQQRIATLERDLGPDAAQRARTAPSPIGDGATLDFGTASRAGGGFMRGFDDFPREICD
;
A
#
# COMPACT_ATOMS: atom_id res chain seq x y z
N MET A 1 3.67 28.82 -17.76
CA MET A 1 4.62 28.48 -18.85
C MET A 1 6.10 28.77 -18.54
N LYS A 2 6.51 29.85 -17.86
CA LYS A 2 7.94 30.16 -17.62
C LYS A 2 8.71 29.31 -16.58
N MET A 3 8.05 28.48 -15.76
CA MET A 3 8.74 27.72 -14.70
C MET A 3 9.24 26.33 -15.14
N ILE A 4 8.60 25.72 -16.14
CA ILE A 4 8.95 24.37 -16.63
C ILE A 4 10.26 24.39 -17.43
N GLU A 5 10.48 25.44 -18.23
CA GLU A 5 11.74 25.63 -18.97
C GLU A 5 12.95 25.81 -18.04
N SER A 6 12.76 26.33 -16.83
CA SER A 6 13.85 26.57 -15.87
C SER A 6 14.40 25.28 -15.22
N GLY A 7 13.60 24.22 -15.18
CA GLY A 7 14.02 22.92 -14.64
C GLY A 7 14.88 22.12 -15.62
N VAL A 8 14.48 22.10 -16.90
CA VAL A 8 15.19 21.38 -17.97
C VAL A 8 16.56 22.01 -18.24
N ALA A 9 16.65 23.34 -18.31
CA ALA A 9 17.92 24.05 -18.51
C ALA A 9 18.90 23.88 -17.33
N ARG A 10 18.39 23.66 -16.11
CA ARG A 10 19.20 23.44 -14.90
C ARG A 10 19.69 21.99 -14.78
N ALA A 11 18.97 21.03 -15.39
CA ALA A 11 19.40 19.64 -15.49
C ALA A 11 20.45 19.43 -16.60
N GLN A 12 20.33 20.14 -17.73
CA GLN A 12 21.29 20.06 -18.84
C GLN A 12 22.65 20.71 -18.51
N SER A 13 22.65 21.83 -17.78
CA SER A 13 23.90 22.48 -17.35
C SER A 13 24.67 21.68 -16.29
N ALA A 14 24.01 20.80 -15.54
CA ALA A 14 24.65 19.89 -14.60
C ALA A 14 25.36 18.70 -15.28
N SER A 15 24.94 18.30 -16.49
CA SER A 15 25.57 17.20 -17.24
C SER A 15 26.84 17.61 -18.00
N GLU A 16 27.07 18.90 -18.24
CA GLU A 16 28.20 19.38 -19.05
C GLU A 16 29.46 19.74 -18.22
N GLY A 17 29.37 19.73 -16.88
CA GLY A 17 30.45 20.20 -15.97
C GLY A 17 31.38 19.13 -15.37
N GLY A 18 31.26 17.86 -15.74
CA GLY A 18 32.03 16.77 -15.14
C GLY A 18 33.40 16.52 -15.80
N GLY A 19 34.46 17.16 -15.31
CA GLY A 19 35.84 16.94 -15.75
C GLY A 19 36.37 15.51 -15.50
N PRO A 20 37.42 15.07 -16.23
CA PRO A 20 37.82 13.67 -16.28
C PRO A 20 38.72 13.29 -15.10
N GLY A 21 38.32 12.30 -14.29
CA GLY A 21 39.11 11.83 -13.16
C GLY A 21 38.55 10.59 -12.47
N GLY A 22 38.77 9.42 -13.09
CA GLY A 22 38.76 8.04 -12.59
C GLY A 22 38.14 7.65 -11.24
N ARG A 23 37.15 6.74 -11.29
CA ARG A 23 37.21 5.38 -10.69
C ARG A 23 35.94 4.60 -11.05
N GLU A 24 36.14 3.47 -11.71
CA GLU A 24 35.10 2.50 -12.12
C GLU A 24 34.39 1.87 -10.92
N GLY A 25 33.07 1.69 -11.05
CA GLY A 25 32.27 0.82 -10.19
C GLY A 25 31.08 1.52 -9.52
N GLY A 26 29.95 1.60 -10.22
CA GLY A 26 28.63 1.77 -9.59
C GLY A 26 28.02 3.16 -9.67
N ARG A 27 27.40 3.47 -10.80
CA ARG A 27 26.30 4.43 -10.91
C ARG A 27 25.67 4.28 -12.30
N PHE A 28 24.44 4.76 -12.46
CA PHE A 28 23.65 4.78 -13.71
C PHE A 28 22.77 3.53 -13.99
N GLY A 29 21.85 3.27 -13.06
CA GLY A 29 20.51 2.76 -13.40
C GLY A 29 19.43 3.77 -12.98
N GLY A 30 19.82 5.04 -12.78
CA GLY A 30 19.08 6.04 -12.03
C GLY A 30 18.37 7.11 -12.86
N ALA A 31 18.84 7.41 -14.07
CA ALA A 31 18.27 8.48 -14.90
C ALA A 31 17.27 7.94 -15.93
N GLU A 32 17.57 6.80 -16.54
CA GLU A 32 16.69 6.16 -17.53
C GLU A 32 15.36 5.71 -16.91
N TRP A 33 15.37 5.02 -15.76
CA TRP A 33 14.11 4.63 -15.10
C TRP A 33 13.25 5.84 -14.69
N MET A 34 13.86 6.99 -14.37
CA MET A 34 13.12 8.21 -14.07
C MET A 34 12.52 8.83 -15.33
N SER A 35 13.21 8.74 -16.47
CA SER A 35 12.71 9.20 -17.76
C SER A 35 11.53 8.35 -18.22
N ASP A 36 11.68 7.02 -18.16
CA ASP A 36 10.64 6.07 -18.56
C ASP A 36 9.40 6.19 -17.67
N ALA A 37 9.60 6.36 -16.35
CA ALA A 37 8.50 6.62 -15.42
C ALA A 37 7.80 7.97 -15.68
N PHE A 38 8.56 9.00 -16.08
CA PHE A 38 7.97 10.29 -16.46
C PHE A 38 7.17 10.20 -17.75
N GLU A 39 7.67 9.48 -18.75
CA GLU A 39 6.99 9.28 -20.03
C GLU A 39 5.70 8.47 -19.86
N ASP A 40 5.72 7.40 -19.05
CA ASP A 40 4.54 6.59 -18.74
C ASP A 40 3.47 7.41 -17.98
N VAL A 41 3.89 8.17 -16.96
CA VAL A 41 2.96 9.05 -16.22
C VAL A 41 2.44 10.18 -17.10
N SER A 42 3.27 10.74 -17.99
CA SER A 42 2.88 11.76 -18.96
C SER A 42 1.86 11.22 -19.96
N ALA A 43 2.12 10.04 -20.54
CA ALA A 43 1.22 9.37 -21.47
C ALA A 43 -0.13 9.04 -20.82
N LYS A 44 -0.13 8.54 -19.58
CA LYS A 44 -1.35 8.26 -18.82
C LYS A 44 -2.11 9.53 -18.40
N SER A 45 -1.41 10.65 -18.18
CA SER A 45 -2.03 11.92 -17.76
C SER A 45 -2.41 12.86 -18.90
N ALA A 46 -1.96 12.59 -20.14
CA ALA A 46 -2.31 13.37 -21.33
C ALA A 46 -3.83 13.43 -21.59
N HIS A 47 -4.59 12.43 -21.12
CA HIS A 47 -6.05 12.39 -21.23
C HIS A 47 -6.78 13.13 -20.09
N CYS A 48 -6.07 13.50 -19.02
CA CYS A 48 -6.66 14.11 -17.83
C CYS A 48 -6.35 15.64 -17.79
N GLU A 49 -5.87 16.24 -18.90
CA GLU A 49 -5.63 17.69 -19.02
C GLU A 49 -6.96 18.48 -19.08
N GLY A 50 -7.17 19.38 -18.11
CA GLY A 50 -8.37 20.21 -18.02
C GLY A 50 -9.55 19.60 -17.25
N VAL A 51 -9.40 18.40 -16.68
CA VAL A 51 -10.42 17.80 -15.81
C VAL A 51 -10.14 18.20 -14.37
N ASP A 52 -11.10 18.88 -13.75
CA ASP A 52 -11.04 19.17 -12.31
C ASP A 52 -11.09 17.85 -11.53
N LEU A 53 -10.16 17.68 -10.59
CA LEU A 53 -10.17 16.51 -9.71
C LEU A 53 -11.43 16.55 -8.83
N PRO A 54 -12.19 15.44 -8.74
CA PRO A 54 -13.34 15.38 -7.86
C PRO A 54 -12.92 15.60 -6.40
N PRO A 55 -13.82 16.15 -5.56
CA PRO A 55 -13.54 16.33 -4.14
C PRO A 55 -13.20 14.98 -3.49
N SER A 56 -12.37 14.98 -2.44
CA SER A 56 -11.90 13.75 -1.81
C SER A 56 -13.02 12.85 -1.30
N SER A 57 -14.13 13.43 -0.83
CA SER A 57 -15.33 12.68 -0.41
C SER A 57 -15.96 11.89 -1.57
N GLU A 58 -15.92 12.43 -2.80
CA GLU A 58 -16.43 11.76 -3.99
C GLU A 58 -15.51 10.63 -4.46
N ILE A 59 -14.19 10.83 -4.38
CA ILE A 59 -13.20 9.77 -4.64
C ILE A 59 -13.40 8.61 -3.65
N VAL A 60 -13.55 8.91 -2.36
CA VAL A 60 -13.80 7.91 -1.31
C VAL A 60 -15.08 7.13 -1.60
N ARG A 61 -16.16 7.84 -1.94
CA ARG A 61 -17.45 7.24 -2.27
C ARG A 61 -17.35 6.32 -3.49
N TYR A 62 -16.70 6.76 -4.57
CA TYR A 62 -16.51 5.95 -5.77
C TYR A 62 -15.71 4.67 -5.47
N MET A 63 -14.61 4.80 -4.73
CA MET A 63 -13.81 3.64 -4.32
C MET A 63 -14.60 2.65 -3.46
N ARG A 64 -15.44 3.16 -2.55
CA ARG A 64 -16.35 2.32 -1.76
C ARG A 64 -17.34 1.57 -2.64
N GLU A 65 -17.99 2.26 -3.57
CA GLU A 65 -18.97 1.66 -4.50
C GLU A 65 -18.31 0.57 -5.37
N SER A 66 -17.13 0.85 -5.92
CA SER A 66 -16.32 -0.12 -6.68
C SER A 66 -15.85 -1.30 -5.84
N ALA A 67 -15.46 -1.06 -4.58
CA ALA A 67 -15.09 -2.12 -3.64
C ALA A 67 -16.27 -3.05 -3.35
N VAL A 68 -17.46 -2.48 -3.13
CA VAL A 68 -18.71 -3.23 -2.92
C VAL A 68 -19.09 -4.03 -4.17
N ALA A 69 -18.81 -3.51 -5.37
CA ALA A 69 -18.99 -4.21 -6.63
C ALA A 69 -17.97 -5.35 -6.87
N GLY A 70 -16.99 -5.53 -5.96
CA GLY A 70 -16.02 -6.63 -6.02
C GLY A 70 -14.66 -6.25 -6.60
N HIS A 71 -14.40 -4.97 -6.88
CA HIS A 71 -13.12 -4.54 -7.44
C HIS A 71 -12.01 -4.57 -6.37
N VAL A 72 -11.09 -5.54 -6.48
CA VAL A 72 -10.07 -5.87 -5.46
C VAL A 72 -9.21 -4.68 -5.10
N LYS A 73 -8.67 -3.96 -6.09
CA LYS A 73 -7.81 -2.79 -5.84
C LYS A 73 -8.57 -1.70 -5.09
N ALA A 74 -9.82 -1.43 -5.48
CA ALA A 74 -10.64 -0.42 -4.82
C ALA A 74 -10.93 -0.83 -3.37
N ALA A 75 -11.24 -2.11 -3.14
CA ALA A 75 -11.42 -2.65 -1.80
C ALA A 75 -10.15 -2.53 -0.94
N SER A 76 -8.97 -2.81 -1.51
CA SER A 76 -7.69 -2.67 -0.82
C SER A 76 -7.42 -1.21 -0.43
N TYR A 77 -7.48 -0.27 -1.38
CA TYR A 77 -7.26 1.17 -1.11
C TYR A 77 -8.28 1.78 -0.15
N TYR A 78 -9.55 1.38 -0.29
CA TYR A 78 -10.58 1.81 0.64
C TYR A 78 -10.28 1.28 2.03
N ALA A 79 -10.10 -0.03 2.17
CA ALA A 79 -9.93 -0.68 3.47
C ALA A 79 -8.68 -0.23 4.22
N THR A 80 -7.55 0.03 3.54
CA THR A 80 -6.34 0.57 4.21
C THR A 80 -6.54 1.98 4.76
N GLY A 81 -7.56 2.70 4.31
CA GLY A 81 -7.89 4.05 4.75
C GLY A 81 -7.03 5.14 4.10
N ASP A 82 -6.22 4.81 3.09
CA ASP A 82 -5.32 5.78 2.45
C ASP A 82 -6.05 6.91 1.71
N LEU A 83 -7.32 6.69 1.37
CA LEU A 83 -8.18 7.69 0.73
C LEU A 83 -8.56 8.83 1.68
N PHE A 84 -8.53 8.59 3.00
CA PHE A 84 -8.92 9.57 4.01
C PHE A 84 -7.73 10.44 4.40
N ARG A 85 -7.56 11.54 3.68
CA ARG A 85 -6.51 12.52 3.96
C ARG A 85 -6.84 13.33 5.21
N ALA A 86 -5.82 13.60 6.03
CA ALA A 86 -5.97 14.42 7.24
C ALA A 86 -6.53 15.82 6.93
N ARG A 87 -6.11 16.44 5.81
CA ARG A 87 -6.59 17.77 5.39
C ARG A 87 -8.06 17.79 4.94
N ASP A 88 -8.60 16.65 4.55
CA ASP A 88 -9.95 16.47 4.00
C ASP A 88 -10.85 15.67 4.96
N THR A 89 -10.45 15.54 6.23
CA THR A 89 -11.16 14.71 7.20
C THR A 89 -12.56 15.25 7.51
N LEU A 90 -12.70 16.56 7.70
CA LEU A 90 -13.99 17.18 8.01
C LEU A 90 -15.00 17.06 6.86
N SER A 91 -14.53 17.12 5.61
CA SER A 91 -15.37 16.92 4.43
C SER A 91 -15.72 15.46 4.19
N SER A 92 -14.96 14.52 4.78
CA SER A 92 -15.14 13.06 4.61
C SER A 92 -15.82 12.38 5.82
N LEU A 93 -16.31 13.15 6.80
CA LEU A 93 -16.94 12.60 8.01
C LEU A 93 -18.09 11.61 7.73
N PRO A 94 -19.02 11.86 6.78
CA PRO A 94 -20.07 10.89 6.46
C PRO A 94 -19.51 9.54 5.98
N GLU A 95 -18.48 9.59 5.13
CA GLU A 95 -17.82 8.39 4.60
C GLU A 95 -17.00 7.66 5.67
N LEU A 96 -16.46 8.37 6.68
CA LEU A 96 -15.77 7.74 7.82
C LEU A 96 -16.70 6.90 8.68
N SER A 97 -17.97 7.30 8.82
CA SER A 97 -18.98 6.48 9.51
C SER A 97 -19.20 5.15 8.77
N LEU A 98 -19.37 5.21 7.45
CA LEU A 98 -19.52 4.02 6.60
C LEU A 98 -18.25 3.17 6.59
N TYR A 99 -17.08 3.80 6.60
CA TYR A 99 -15.79 3.13 6.64
C TYR A 99 -15.66 2.24 7.87
N ARG A 100 -16.02 2.76 9.06
CA ARG A 100 -15.96 1.98 10.31
C ARG A 100 -16.75 0.67 10.23
N GLU A 101 -17.87 0.66 9.52
CA GLU A 101 -18.74 -0.52 9.39
C GLU A 101 -18.28 -1.48 8.28
N GLN A 102 -17.59 -0.98 7.26
CA GLN A 102 -17.34 -1.72 6.03
C GLN A 102 -15.87 -2.13 5.83
N ALA A 103 -14.93 -1.43 6.46
CA ALA A 103 -13.50 -1.60 6.23
C ALA A 103 -13.01 -3.03 6.46
N GLU A 104 -13.40 -3.66 7.58
CA GLU A 104 -13.00 -5.04 7.88
C GLU A 104 -13.51 -6.03 6.84
N ARG A 105 -14.79 -5.90 6.45
CA ARG A 105 -15.40 -6.79 5.46
C ARG A 105 -14.74 -6.65 4.09
N LEU A 106 -14.49 -5.41 3.66
CA LEU A 106 -13.84 -5.13 2.37
C LEU A 106 -12.37 -5.56 2.37
N ALA A 107 -11.65 -5.38 3.49
CA ALA A 107 -10.29 -5.92 3.66
C ALA A 107 -10.29 -7.45 3.50
N ASN A 108 -11.17 -8.16 4.22
CA ASN A 108 -11.26 -9.62 4.11
C ASN A 108 -11.62 -10.07 2.69
N ALA A 109 -12.51 -9.36 2.00
CA ALA A 109 -12.86 -9.67 0.60
C ALA A 109 -11.67 -9.49 -0.35
N ALA A 110 -10.83 -8.47 -0.13
CA ALA A 110 -9.59 -8.27 -0.90
C ALA A 110 -8.54 -9.36 -0.59
N VAL A 111 -8.39 -9.72 0.70
CA VAL A 111 -7.50 -10.82 1.15
C VAL A 111 -7.90 -12.15 0.52
N ALA A 112 -9.19 -12.47 0.51
CA ALA A 112 -9.71 -13.69 -0.11
C ALA A 112 -9.46 -13.76 -1.62
N GLN A 113 -9.26 -12.61 -2.27
CA GLN A 113 -8.89 -12.52 -3.68
C GLN A 113 -7.37 -12.42 -3.91
N GLY A 114 -6.57 -12.53 -2.85
CA GLY A 114 -5.11 -12.57 -2.94
C GLY A 114 -4.42 -11.21 -2.84
N ASP A 115 -5.10 -10.16 -2.37
CA ASP A 115 -4.48 -8.83 -2.25
C ASP A 115 -3.49 -8.78 -1.07
N ALA A 116 -2.19 -8.74 -1.40
CA ALA A 116 -1.11 -8.73 -0.40
C ALA A 116 -1.12 -7.48 0.49
N ARG A 117 -1.51 -6.33 -0.08
CA ARG A 117 -1.58 -5.04 0.63
C ARG A 117 -2.64 -5.10 1.72
N ALA A 118 -3.84 -5.56 1.38
CA ALA A 118 -4.95 -5.74 2.30
C ALA A 118 -4.61 -6.76 3.37
N ALA A 119 -3.96 -7.88 3.00
CA ALA A 119 -3.54 -8.90 3.97
C ALA A 119 -2.55 -8.34 5.00
N TRP A 120 -1.54 -7.57 4.54
CA TRP A 120 -0.58 -6.93 5.43
C TRP A 120 -1.26 -5.89 6.33
N ALA A 121 -2.07 -5.00 5.74
CA ALA A 121 -2.75 -3.95 6.48
C ALA A 121 -3.73 -4.50 7.53
N LEU A 122 -4.47 -5.56 7.18
CA LEU A 122 -5.41 -6.21 8.09
C LEU A 122 -4.68 -6.96 9.22
N ALA A 123 -3.54 -7.59 8.92
CA ALA A 123 -2.70 -8.20 9.95
C ALA A 123 -2.17 -7.14 10.94
N GLU A 124 -1.67 -6.01 10.44
CA GLU A 124 -1.22 -4.91 11.30
C GLU A 124 -2.37 -4.31 12.11
N ALA A 125 -3.57 -4.21 11.53
CA ALA A 125 -4.76 -3.71 12.22
C ALA A 125 -5.19 -4.64 13.37
N TYR A 126 -5.26 -5.95 13.14
CA TYR A 126 -5.59 -6.93 14.17
C TYR A 126 -4.51 -7.04 15.27
N ALA A 127 -3.26 -6.77 14.93
CA ALA A 127 -2.13 -6.81 15.87
C ALA A 127 -1.82 -5.45 16.50
N SER A 128 -2.66 -4.43 16.25
CA SER A 128 -2.51 -3.10 16.84
C SER A 128 -2.93 -3.12 18.30
N ASP A 129 -2.21 -2.38 19.12
CA ASP A 129 -2.63 -2.07 20.48
C ASP A 129 -3.84 -1.11 20.42
N PRO A 130 -4.98 -1.42 21.07
CA PRO A 130 -6.11 -0.51 21.14
C PRO A 130 -5.80 0.83 21.82
N ASP A 131 -4.76 0.89 22.66
CA ASP A 131 -4.32 2.10 23.35
C ASP A 131 -3.28 2.92 22.54
N ASP A 132 -2.83 2.44 21.37
CA ASP A 132 -1.87 3.16 20.53
C ASP A 132 -2.55 4.36 19.82
N PRO A 133 -2.15 5.61 20.11
CA PRO A 133 -2.70 6.79 19.43
C PRO A 133 -2.32 6.90 17.95
N ARG A 134 -1.38 6.09 17.46
CA ARG A 134 -0.88 6.11 16.07
C ARG A 134 -1.48 5.01 15.19
N ARG A 135 -2.43 4.24 15.71
CA ARG A 135 -3.08 3.15 15.00
C ARG A 135 -3.75 3.64 13.71
N SER A 136 -3.64 2.83 12.65
CA SER A 136 -4.23 3.14 11.34
C SER A 136 -5.75 3.26 11.42
N LEU A 137 -6.38 3.86 10.40
CA LEU A 137 -7.85 3.91 10.35
C LEU A 137 -8.46 2.50 10.35
N LEU A 138 -7.83 1.53 9.68
CA LEU A 138 -8.28 0.15 9.71
C LEU A 138 -8.20 -0.45 11.12
N ALA A 139 -7.12 -0.18 11.85
CA ALA A 139 -6.97 -0.59 13.26
C ALA A 139 -8.01 0.05 14.19
N GLN A 140 -8.60 1.19 13.82
CA GLN A 140 -9.71 1.82 14.54
C GLN A 140 -11.08 1.20 14.21
N ALA A 141 -11.19 0.56 13.05
CA ALA A 141 -12.42 -0.05 12.55
C ALA A 141 -12.55 -1.53 12.94
N VAL A 142 -11.45 -2.23 13.22
CA VAL A 142 -11.45 -3.65 13.59
C VAL A 142 -11.28 -3.87 15.09
N ASN A 143 -11.72 -5.03 15.57
CA ASN A 143 -11.37 -5.50 16.90
C ASN A 143 -9.98 -6.15 16.90
N PRO A 144 -9.09 -5.86 17.87
CA PRO A 144 -7.80 -6.53 17.99
C PRO A 144 -7.96 -8.06 18.06
N ALA A 145 -7.17 -8.76 17.25
CA ALA A 145 -7.23 -10.22 17.12
C ALA A 145 -5.84 -10.76 16.71
N PRO A 146 -4.85 -10.74 17.62
CA PRO A 146 -3.45 -11.04 17.30
C PRO A 146 -3.23 -12.45 16.73
N GLU A 147 -4.04 -13.45 17.11
CA GLU A 147 -3.98 -14.79 16.47
C GLU A 147 -4.38 -14.73 14.98
N LYS A 148 -5.43 -13.97 14.62
CA LYS A 148 -5.83 -13.78 13.21
C LYS A 148 -4.76 -13.04 12.42
N ALA A 149 -4.11 -12.06 13.04
CA ALA A 149 -2.98 -11.37 12.45
C ALA A 149 -1.86 -12.35 12.09
N LEU A 150 -1.50 -13.23 13.02
CA LEU A 150 -0.44 -14.21 12.81
C LEU A 150 -0.80 -15.21 11.68
N THR A 151 -2.05 -15.65 11.60
CA THR A 151 -2.53 -16.48 10.48
C THR A 151 -2.39 -15.77 9.12
N LEU A 152 -2.75 -14.47 9.04
CA LEU A 152 -2.57 -13.68 7.82
C LEU A 152 -1.09 -13.56 7.42
N LEU A 153 -0.20 -13.34 8.38
CA LEU A 153 1.24 -13.22 8.12
C LEU A 153 1.86 -14.55 7.65
N TYR A 154 1.43 -15.69 8.21
CA TYR A 154 1.85 -16.99 7.69
C TYR A 154 1.33 -17.24 6.28
N GLY A 155 0.07 -16.87 5.99
CA GLY A 155 -0.48 -16.94 4.65
C GLY A 155 0.33 -16.09 3.67
N LEU A 156 0.72 -14.86 4.05
CA LEU A 156 1.56 -13.98 3.24
C LEU A 156 2.94 -14.60 2.97
N ARG A 157 3.54 -15.24 3.98
CA ARG A 157 4.82 -15.94 3.82
C ARG A 157 4.69 -17.11 2.84
N ALA A 158 3.67 -17.94 2.99
CA ALA A 158 3.42 -19.06 2.08
C ALA A 158 3.11 -18.58 0.65
N ALA A 159 2.35 -17.50 0.50
CA ALA A 159 2.06 -16.89 -0.79
C ALA A 159 3.32 -16.35 -1.47
N ASN A 160 4.22 -15.72 -0.69
CA ASN A 160 5.53 -15.30 -1.19
C ASN A 160 6.39 -16.48 -1.68
N GLU A 161 6.47 -17.56 -0.91
CA GLU A 161 7.23 -18.76 -1.27
C GLU A 161 6.70 -19.42 -2.56
N ARG A 162 5.38 -19.40 -2.78
CA ARG A 162 4.74 -19.91 -4.01
C ARG A 162 5.01 -19.03 -5.23
N ASN A 163 5.18 -17.72 -5.05
CA ASN A 163 5.36 -16.75 -6.14
C ASN A 163 6.80 -16.59 -6.63
N ALA A 164 7.62 -17.64 -6.53
CA ALA A 164 9.01 -17.67 -6.99
C ALA A 164 9.22 -17.37 -8.50
N GLY A 165 8.15 -17.30 -9.30
CA GLY A 165 8.18 -16.92 -10.73
C GLY A 165 7.63 -15.52 -11.05
N GLY A 166 7.18 -14.74 -10.07
CA GLY A 166 6.69 -13.36 -10.24
C GLY A 166 7.74 -12.30 -9.90
N ALA A 167 7.33 -11.03 -9.85
CA ALA A 167 8.18 -9.96 -9.32
C ALA A 167 8.52 -10.27 -7.85
N ALA A 168 9.78 -10.55 -7.57
CA ALA A 168 10.23 -10.89 -6.23
C ALA A 168 9.93 -9.72 -5.26
N PRO A 169 9.33 -9.98 -4.09
CA PRO A 169 9.20 -8.94 -3.09
C PRO A 169 10.57 -8.44 -2.65
N SER A 170 10.64 -7.17 -2.28
CA SER A 170 11.87 -6.60 -1.74
C SER A 170 12.34 -7.35 -0.48
N ASP A 171 13.65 -7.55 -0.34
CA ASP A 171 14.26 -8.14 0.86
C ASP A 171 13.82 -7.43 2.15
N ARG A 172 13.58 -6.11 2.06
CA ARG A 172 13.07 -5.30 3.17
C ARG A 172 11.68 -5.74 3.62
N PHE A 173 10.79 -6.07 2.68
CA PHE A 173 9.46 -6.57 3.00
C PHE A 173 9.54 -7.95 3.66
N VAL A 174 10.33 -8.86 3.08
CA VAL A 174 10.52 -10.21 3.62
C VAL A 174 11.08 -10.16 5.05
N GLY A 175 12.11 -9.33 5.29
CA GLY A 175 12.68 -9.14 6.62
C GLY A 175 11.67 -8.57 7.62
N ARG A 176 10.86 -7.57 7.20
CA ARG A 176 9.80 -7.00 8.05
C ARG A 176 8.73 -8.03 8.40
N LEU A 177 8.31 -8.84 7.43
CA LEU A 177 7.33 -9.91 7.62
C LEU A 177 7.82 -10.93 8.64
N GLN A 178 9.06 -11.41 8.48
CA GLN A 178 9.66 -12.37 9.41
C GLN A 178 9.79 -11.79 10.83
N GLN A 179 10.24 -10.53 10.95
CA GLN A 179 10.33 -9.85 12.24
C GLN A 179 8.97 -9.72 12.92
N ARG A 180 7.92 -9.39 12.16
CA ARG A 180 6.57 -9.23 12.71
C ARG A 180 5.99 -10.56 13.19
N ILE A 181 6.17 -11.63 12.41
CA ILE A 181 5.82 -13.00 12.81
C ILE A 181 6.52 -13.36 14.12
N ALA A 182 7.84 -13.22 14.19
CA ALA A 182 8.62 -13.59 15.37
C ALA A 182 8.24 -12.78 16.62
N THR A 183 7.81 -11.54 16.44
CA THR A 183 7.31 -10.69 17.55
C THR A 183 5.98 -11.23 18.05
N LEU A 184 5.01 -11.45 17.17
CA LEU A 184 3.70 -11.97 17.56
C LEU A 184 3.74 -13.40 18.12
N GLU A 185 4.61 -14.27 17.60
CA GLU A 185 4.84 -15.61 18.18
C GLU A 185 5.35 -15.52 19.62
N ARG A 186 6.23 -14.56 19.93
CA ARG A 186 6.74 -14.33 21.27
C ARG A 186 5.64 -13.83 22.21
N ASP A 187 4.83 -12.88 21.75
CA ASP A 187 3.82 -12.21 22.57
C ASP A 187 2.62 -13.13 22.86
N LEU A 188 2.22 -13.97 21.89
CA LEU A 188 1.09 -14.90 22.01
C LEU A 188 1.46 -16.23 22.69
N GLY A 189 2.74 -16.62 22.64
CA GLY A 189 3.22 -17.90 23.12
C GLY A 189 3.03 -19.06 22.11
N PRO A 190 3.64 -20.22 22.41
CA PRO A 190 3.81 -21.32 21.45
C PRO A 190 2.51 -21.99 21.02
N ASP A 191 1.53 -22.15 21.91
CA ASP A 191 0.27 -22.83 21.59
C ASP A 191 -0.59 -22.03 20.61
N ALA A 192 -0.68 -20.72 20.83
CA ALA A 192 -1.39 -19.79 19.95
C ALA A 192 -0.69 -19.66 18.59
N ALA A 193 0.65 -19.61 18.58
CA ALA A 193 1.44 -19.64 17.35
C ALA A 193 1.20 -20.91 16.55
N GLN A 194 1.14 -22.07 17.21
CA GLN A 194 0.88 -23.35 16.54
C GLN A 194 -0.54 -23.40 15.97
N ARG A 195 -1.56 -22.92 16.69
CA ARG A 195 -2.93 -22.80 16.16
C ARG A 195 -3.00 -21.90 14.94
N ALA A 196 -2.36 -20.73 15.00
CA ALA A 196 -2.36 -19.78 13.89
C ALA A 196 -1.65 -20.34 12.64
N ARG A 197 -0.63 -21.19 12.84
CA ARG A 197 0.15 -21.84 11.78
C ARG A 197 -0.61 -22.97 11.08
N THR A 198 -1.43 -23.72 11.81
CA THR A 198 -2.22 -24.83 11.25
C THR A 198 -3.60 -24.39 10.76
N ALA A 199 -4.02 -23.17 11.08
CA ALA A 199 -5.24 -22.57 10.54
C ALA A 199 -5.18 -22.46 9.00
N PRO A 200 -6.32 -22.62 8.30
CA PRO A 200 -6.37 -22.43 6.86
C PRO A 200 -5.97 -21.00 6.49
N SER A 201 -5.17 -20.85 5.44
CA SER A 201 -4.78 -19.54 4.93
C SER A 201 -6.03 -18.78 4.45
N PRO A 202 -6.29 -17.56 4.93
CA PRO A 202 -7.39 -16.73 4.44
C PRO A 202 -7.08 -16.09 3.07
N ILE A 203 -5.82 -16.14 2.63
CA ILE A 203 -5.38 -15.54 1.36
C ILE A 203 -5.68 -16.49 0.21
N GLY A 204 -6.44 -16.00 -0.78
CA GLY A 204 -6.83 -16.79 -1.96
C GLY A 204 -5.67 -17.16 -2.87
N ASP A 205 -5.83 -18.27 -3.61
CA ASP A 205 -4.79 -18.85 -4.46
C ASP A 205 -4.59 -18.14 -5.82
N GLY A 206 -5.53 -17.27 -6.23
CA GLY A 206 -5.47 -16.50 -7.49
C GLY A 206 -4.63 -15.22 -7.43
N ALA A 207 -3.73 -15.10 -6.44
CA ALA A 207 -3.14 -13.84 -6.02
C ALA A 207 -2.19 -13.20 -7.05
N THR A 208 -2.55 -12.03 -7.57
CA THR A 208 -1.57 -11.06 -8.05
C THR A 208 -0.97 -10.35 -6.84
N LEU A 209 0.12 -10.90 -6.29
CA LEU A 209 0.81 -10.27 -5.16
C LEU A 209 1.62 -9.07 -5.64
N ASP A 210 1.01 -7.88 -5.67
CA ASP A 210 1.74 -6.63 -5.83
C ASP A 210 2.31 -6.18 -4.45
N PHE A 211 3.51 -6.67 -4.15
CA PHE A 211 4.24 -6.33 -2.93
C PHE A 211 4.84 -4.92 -2.93
N GLY A 212 4.90 -4.24 -4.09
CA GLY A 212 5.44 -2.89 -4.21
C GLY A 212 4.59 -1.89 -3.42
N THR A 213 3.27 -2.07 -3.45
CA THR A 213 2.33 -1.25 -2.70
C THR A 213 2.24 -1.66 -1.22
N ALA A 214 2.29 -2.96 -0.90
CA ALA A 214 2.25 -3.47 0.49
C ALA A 214 3.34 -2.86 1.39
N SER A 215 4.52 -2.58 0.84
CA SER A 215 5.62 -1.92 1.55
C SER A 215 5.27 -0.53 2.10
N ARG A 216 4.28 0.16 1.49
CA ARG A 216 3.79 1.49 1.87
C ARG A 216 2.64 1.46 2.90
N ALA A 217 1.95 0.33 3.07
CA ALA A 217 0.73 0.21 3.89
C ALA A 217 0.96 0.25 5.42
N GLY A 218 2.22 0.25 5.88
CA GLY A 218 2.60 0.34 7.30
C GLY A 218 2.92 1.76 7.81
N GLY A 219 2.64 2.81 7.03
CA GLY A 219 2.81 4.18 7.48
C GLY A 219 1.60 4.62 8.30
N GLY A 220 1.79 5.00 9.56
CA GLY A 220 0.73 5.59 10.37
C GLY A 220 0.06 6.79 9.68
N PHE A 221 -1.13 7.16 10.17
CA PHE A 221 -2.06 8.22 9.70
C PHE A 221 -1.40 9.59 9.36
N MET A 222 -0.13 9.78 9.72
CA MET A 222 0.65 11.01 9.57
C MET A 222 1.63 11.03 8.38
N ARG A 223 1.60 10.07 7.44
CA ARG A 223 2.33 10.23 6.18
C ARG A 223 1.46 10.98 5.18
N GLY A 224 1.79 12.24 4.94
CA GLY A 224 1.25 13.04 3.85
C GLY A 224 1.44 12.32 2.52
N PHE A 225 0.34 11.77 1.99
CA PHE A 225 0.23 11.24 0.65
C PHE A 225 -0.12 12.41 -0.29
N ASP A 226 0.88 13.21 -0.66
CA ASP A 226 0.73 14.16 -1.77
C ASP A 226 0.76 13.45 -3.13
N ASP A 227 1.28 12.22 -3.20
CA ASP A 227 1.26 11.39 -4.41
C ASP A 227 0.19 10.30 -4.33
N PHE A 228 -1.02 10.66 -4.75
CA PHE A 228 -1.88 9.66 -5.38
C PHE A 228 -1.16 9.20 -6.66
N PRO A 229 -0.89 7.90 -6.88
CA PRO A 229 -0.57 7.47 -8.23
C PRO A 229 -1.76 7.87 -9.09
N ARG A 230 -1.51 8.65 -10.15
CA ARG A 230 -2.49 9.12 -11.15
C ARG A 230 -3.09 7.97 -11.98
N GLU A 231 -3.15 6.77 -11.41
CA GLU A 231 -3.59 5.52 -12.03
C GLU A 231 -5.11 5.28 -11.83
N ILE A 232 -5.87 6.32 -11.49
CA ILE A 232 -7.34 6.28 -11.38
C ILE A 232 -7.95 7.18 -12.46
N CYS A 233 -7.50 7.02 -13.69
CA CYS A 233 -8.25 7.44 -14.87
C CYS A 233 -8.70 6.14 -15.58
N ASP A 234 -9.65 5.41 -14.96
CA ASP A 234 -10.58 4.42 -15.56
C ASP A 234 -11.79 4.21 -14.62
#